data_AF-A0A2W4ZYU8-F1
#
_entry.id   AF-A0A2W4ZYU8-F1
#
_cell.length_a   1.000
_cell.length_b   1.000
_cell.length_c   1.000
_cell.angle_alpha   90.00
_cell.angle_beta   90.00
_cell.angle_gamma   90.00
#
_symmetry.space_group_name_H-M   'P 1'
#
loop_
_entity.id
_entity.type
_entity.pdbx_description
1 polymer ?
#
loop_
_entity_poly.entity_id
_entity_poly.type
_entity_poly.pdbx_seq_one_letter_code
_entity_poly.pdbx_strand_id
1 'polypeptide(L)'
;MFTQTERRKTQGGNVLFLILIAVALFAALSYVVTQSTRSGGGSTEREKNILSSAQMTQYPTALRTAIVRMVLGGAPVEQIKFDAPGSAAFSTTSTRLLVFHPQGGGSTYQEAPPELSADGVALQWHYNADFSVPGVGIDTAGGNDIVAFLPGVSQGVCNQVNEQLGVGLGTCTPDVAGGTVPQINTSIVYTNFEKDMTSGGSYTFPASGTALQCQSGTSLTRKASGCFYHNGQKKYVFYSVLLER
;
A
#
# COMPACT_ATOMS: atom_id res chain seq x y z
N MET A 1 -28.89 -36.84 84.17
CA MET A 1 -28.66 -35.42 83.87
C MET A 1 -27.21 -35.30 83.41
N PHE A 2 -26.99 -35.22 82.09
CA PHE A 2 -25.66 -35.16 81.48
C PHE A 2 -25.35 -33.72 81.08
N THR A 3 -24.33 -33.11 81.69
CA THR A 3 -23.78 -31.82 81.30
C THR A 3 -22.69 -32.04 80.26
N GLN A 4 -22.96 -31.72 79.00
CA GLN A 4 -21.93 -31.62 77.95
C GLN A 4 -21.20 -30.28 78.06
N THR A 5 -19.88 -30.34 78.24
CA THR A 5 -19.01 -29.16 78.18
C THR A 5 -18.51 -28.98 76.75
N GLU A 6 -19.02 -27.99 76.02
CA GLU A 6 -18.47 -27.63 74.70
C GLU A 6 -17.04 -27.06 74.85
N ARG A 7 -16.05 -27.72 74.23
CA ARG A 7 -14.72 -27.14 74.04
C ARG A 7 -14.76 -26.20 72.83
N ARG A 8 -14.66 -24.90 73.06
CA ARG A 8 -14.36 -23.92 71.99
C ARG A 8 -12.96 -24.21 71.42
N LYS A 9 -12.90 -24.61 70.15
CA LYS A 9 -11.64 -24.66 69.40
C LYS A 9 -11.17 -23.22 69.14
N THR A 10 -10.14 -22.79 69.84
CA THR A 10 -9.39 -21.58 69.47
C THR A 10 -8.68 -21.83 68.16
N GLN A 11 -9.21 -21.29 67.05
CA GLN A 11 -8.55 -21.30 65.75
C GLN A 11 -7.47 -20.21 65.73
N GLY A 12 -6.20 -20.62 65.81
CA GLY A 12 -5.06 -19.75 65.53
C GLY A 12 -4.88 -19.60 64.02
N GLY A 13 -5.60 -18.66 63.40
CA GLY A 13 -5.34 -18.26 62.01
C GLY A 13 -4.09 -17.41 61.94
N ASN A 14 -3.07 -17.84 61.18
CA ASN A 14 -1.86 -17.08 60.97
C ASN A 14 -2.11 -15.94 59.96
N VAL A 15 -2.59 -14.79 60.43
CA VAL A 15 -2.93 -13.62 59.59
C VAL A 15 -1.75 -13.16 58.73
N LEU A 16 -0.51 -13.41 59.18
CA LEU A 16 0.72 -13.12 58.43
C LEU A 16 0.75 -13.86 57.09
N PHE A 17 0.25 -15.09 57.04
CA PHE A 17 0.23 -15.91 55.82
C PHE A 17 -0.70 -15.33 54.75
N LEU A 18 -1.85 -14.79 55.17
CA LEU A 18 -2.80 -14.15 54.25
C LEU A 18 -2.22 -12.88 53.64
N ILE A 19 -1.48 -12.09 54.43
CA ILE A 19 -0.81 -10.88 53.94
C ILE A 19 0.27 -11.23 52.92
N LEU A 20 1.07 -12.27 53.19
CA LEU A 20 2.14 -12.71 52.28
C LEU A 20 1.60 -13.20 50.93
N ILE A 21 0.48 -13.93 50.93
CA ILE A 21 -0.18 -14.35 49.70
C ILE A 21 -0.69 -13.14 48.92
N ALA A 22 -1.31 -12.16 49.59
CA ALA A 22 -1.82 -10.95 48.92
C ALA A 22 -0.69 -10.16 48.23
N VAL A 23 0.45 -9.97 48.92
CA VAL A 23 1.62 -9.27 48.36
C VAL A 23 2.23 -10.06 47.19
N ALA A 24 2.35 -11.38 47.32
CA ALA A 24 2.89 -12.22 46.25
C ALA A 24 2.00 -12.20 44.99
N LEU A 25 0.68 -12.25 45.17
CA LEU A 25 -0.27 -12.13 44.06
C LEU A 25 -0.23 -10.75 43.40
N PHE A 26 -0.09 -9.69 44.19
CA PHE A 26 0.03 -8.33 43.67
C PHE A 26 1.33 -8.14 42.84
N ALA A 27 2.44 -8.70 43.33
CA ALA A 27 3.71 -8.69 42.63
C ALA A 27 3.66 -9.51 41.32
N ALA A 28 3.07 -10.70 41.36
CA ALA A 28 2.90 -11.56 40.18
C ALA A 28 2.01 -10.90 39.12
N LEU A 29 0.88 -10.30 39.54
CA LEU A 29 -0.01 -9.56 38.64
C LEU A 29 0.71 -8.37 38.00
N SER A 30 1.48 -7.63 38.79
CA SER A 30 2.28 -6.50 38.30
C SER A 30 3.26 -6.95 37.21
N TYR A 31 3.96 -8.06 37.40
CA TYR A 31 4.90 -8.59 36.39
C TYR A 31 4.20 -8.97 35.07
N VAL A 32 3.03 -9.61 35.14
CA VAL A 32 2.25 -9.99 33.95
C VAL A 32 1.77 -8.76 33.17
N VAL A 33 1.31 -7.72 33.87
CA VAL A 33 0.83 -6.48 33.23
C VAL A 33 1.98 -5.77 32.50
N THR A 34 3.15 -5.62 33.14
CA THR A 34 4.31 -4.99 32.49
C THR A 34 4.84 -5.81 31.31
N GLN A 35 4.73 -7.15 31.37
CA GLN A 35 5.07 -8.03 30.25
C GLN A 35 4.11 -7.85 29.07
N SER A 36 2.80 -7.69 29.34
CA SER A 36 1.77 -7.41 28.32
C SER A 36 2.04 -6.10 27.56
N THR A 37 2.52 -5.06 28.25
CA THR A 37 2.91 -3.79 27.60
C THR A 37 4.19 -3.93 26.77
N ARG A 38 5.15 -4.78 27.17
CA ARG A 38 6.40 -5.02 26.41
C ARG A 38 6.22 -5.89 25.18
N SER A 39 5.21 -6.77 25.14
CA SER A 39 4.81 -7.52 23.94
C SER A 39 4.10 -6.66 22.88
N GLY A 40 3.88 -5.36 23.15
CA GLY A 40 3.28 -4.40 22.21
C GLY A 40 4.20 -3.91 21.10
N GLY A 41 5.45 -4.36 20.99
CA GLY A 41 6.41 -3.90 19.97
C GLY A 41 6.01 -4.16 18.50
N GLY A 42 4.98 -4.98 18.24
CA GLY A 42 4.40 -5.16 16.90
C GLY A 42 3.27 -4.18 16.55
N SER A 43 2.77 -3.39 17.51
CA SER A 43 1.68 -2.43 17.28
C SER A 43 2.13 -1.19 16.51
N THR A 44 3.32 -0.68 16.81
CA THR A 44 3.86 0.55 16.19
C THR A 44 4.18 0.38 14.72
N GLU A 45 4.76 -0.76 14.31
CA GLU A 45 5.04 -1.04 12.90
C GLU A 45 3.75 -1.28 12.09
N ARG A 46 2.74 -1.91 12.70
CA ARG A 46 1.42 -2.08 12.06
C ARG A 46 0.73 -0.73 11.88
N GLU A 47 0.69 0.10 12.92
CA GLU A 47 0.13 1.45 12.85
C GLU A 47 0.85 2.32 11.81
N LYS A 48 2.18 2.24 11.77
CA LYS A 48 2.99 2.90 10.74
C LYS A 48 2.62 2.41 9.34
N ASN A 49 2.54 1.10 9.12
CA ASN A 49 2.15 0.55 7.82
C ASN A 49 0.74 0.96 7.41
N ILE A 50 -0.21 1.07 8.35
CA ILE A 50 -1.58 1.54 8.07
C ILE A 50 -1.57 3.01 7.63
N LEU A 51 -0.80 3.86 8.31
CA LEU A 51 -0.68 5.27 7.94
C LEU A 51 0.01 5.42 6.57
N SER A 52 1.11 4.69 6.38
CA SER A 52 1.87 4.62 5.13
C SER A 52 1.00 4.16 3.95
N SER A 53 0.20 3.09 4.11
CA SER A 53 -0.69 2.60 3.05
C SER A 53 -1.81 3.60 2.71
N ALA A 54 -2.29 4.34 3.71
CA ALA A 54 -3.27 5.40 3.49
C ALA A 54 -2.69 6.55 2.65
N GLN A 55 -1.46 7.00 2.94
CA GLN A 55 -0.79 8.03 2.13
C GLN A 55 -0.56 7.55 0.69
N MET A 56 -0.14 6.30 0.53
CA MET A 56 0.13 5.68 -0.77
C MET A 56 -1.12 5.61 -1.66
N THR A 57 -2.32 5.45 -1.09
CA THR A 57 -3.59 5.38 -1.84
C THR A 57 -4.25 6.76 -2.04
N GLN A 58 -4.05 7.70 -1.11
CA GLN A 58 -4.60 9.04 -1.19
C GLN A 58 -4.05 9.84 -2.37
N TYR A 59 -2.75 9.74 -2.64
CA TYR A 59 -2.14 10.55 -3.68
C TYR A 59 -2.64 10.22 -5.10
N PRO A 60 -2.64 8.96 -5.57
CA PRO A 60 -3.23 8.61 -6.85
C PRO A 60 -4.72 8.98 -6.96
N THR A 61 -5.46 8.92 -5.86
CA THR A 61 -6.88 9.34 -5.83
C THR A 61 -7.05 10.83 -6.15
N ALA A 62 -6.17 11.69 -5.61
CA ALA A 62 -6.14 13.10 -5.93
C ALA A 62 -5.78 13.34 -7.42
N LEU A 63 -4.80 12.60 -7.96
CA LEU A 63 -4.41 12.68 -9.36
C LEU A 63 -5.51 12.23 -10.31
N ARG A 64 -6.19 11.12 -10.00
CA ARG A 64 -7.37 10.63 -10.75
C ARG A 64 -8.42 11.72 -10.89
N THR A 65 -8.72 12.42 -9.80
CA THR A 65 -9.70 13.51 -9.80
C THR A 65 -9.28 14.65 -10.74
N ALA A 66 -8.00 15.02 -10.76
CA ALA A 66 -7.49 16.06 -11.65
C ALA A 66 -7.51 15.63 -13.12
N ILE A 67 -7.04 14.42 -13.42
CA ILE A 67 -6.99 13.88 -14.79
C ILE A 67 -8.40 13.76 -15.38
N VAL A 68 -9.38 13.24 -14.62
CA VAL A 68 -10.77 13.19 -15.07
C VAL A 68 -11.30 14.58 -15.42
N ARG A 69 -11.00 15.61 -14.61
CA ARG A 69 -11.40 17.00 -14.91
C ARG A 69 -10.72 17.54 -16.17
N MET A 70 -9.44 17.23 -16.38
CA MET A 70 -8.72 17.63 -17.59
C MET A 70 -9.35 17.02 -18.84
N VAL A 71 -9.64 15.72 -18.82
CA VAL A 71 -10.27 14.99 -19.94
C VAL A 71 -11.67 15.52 -20.22
N LEU A 72 -12.49 15.73 -19.18
CA LEU A 72 -13.80 16.38 -19.33
C LEU A 72 -13.70 17.82 -19.86
N GLY A 73 -12.59 18.51 -19.57
CA GLY A 73 -12.25 19.80 -20.15
C GLY A 73 -11.75 19.75 -21.60
N GLY A 74 -11.64 18.57 -22.20
CA GLY A 74 -11.20 18.37 -23.58
C GLY A 74 -9.69 18.15 -23.75
N ALA A 75 -8.96 17.82 -22.68
CA ALA A 75 -7.58 17.34 -22.83
C ALA A 75 -7.59 15.92 -23.44
N PRO A 76 -6.94 15.68 -24.58
CA PRO A 76 -6.80 14.33 -25.13
C PRO A 76 -5.92 13.48 -24.21
N VAL A 77 -6.40 12.28 -23.89
CA VAL A 77 -5.79 11.37 -22.90
C VAL A 77 -4.33 11.07 -23.21
N GLU A 78 -4.04 10.84 -24.49
CA GLU A 78 -2.72 10.51 -25.01
C GLU A 78 -1.71 11.67 -24.94
N GLN A 79 -2.17 12.90 -24.75
CA GLN A 79 -1.30 14.07 -24.61
C GLN A 79 -1.19 14.57 -23.17
N ILE A 80 -1.82 13.91 -22.20
CA ILE A 80 -1.65 14.25 -20.78
C ILE A 80 -0.21 13.97 -20.39
N LYS A 81 0.39 14.88 -19.60
CA LYS A 81 1.79 14.76 -19.17
C LYS A 81 1.97 14.99 -17.67
N PHE A 82 2.96 14.30 -17.10
CA PHE A 82 3.32 14.29 -15.68
C PHE A 82 4.68 14.95 -15.43
N ASP A 83 4.98 16.03 -16.13
CA ASP A 83 6.20 16.80 -15.91
C ASP A 83 6.21 17.45 -14.53
N ALA A 84 7.26 17.17 -13.74
CA ALA A 84 7.42 17.74 -12.41
C ALA A 84 7.63 19.26 -12.46
N PRO A 85 7.14 20.03 -11.46
CA PRO A 85 7.49 21.43 -11.31
C PRO A 85 9.01 21.63 -11.29
N GLY A 86 9.51 22.57 -12.08
CA GLY A 86 10.95 22.83 -12.21
C GLY A 86 11.66 22.02 -13.31
N SER A 87 10.98 21.07 -13.96
CA SER A 87 11.51 20.48 -15.20
C SER A 87 11.50 21.51 -16.34
N ALA A 88 12.44 21.41 -17.27
CA ALA A 88 12.49 22.32 -18.43
C ALA A 88 11.22 22.28 -19.29
N ALA A 89 10.51 21.15 -19.27
CA ALA A 89 9.29 20.94 -20.05
C ALA A 89 8.03 21.49 -19.37
N PHE A 90 8.09 21.78 -18.06
CA PHE A 90 6.96 22.25 -17.26
C PHE A 90 6.41 23.61 -17.71
N SER A 91 7.27 24.47 -18.27
CA SER A 91 6.90 25.82 -18.73
C SER A 91 6.82 25.97 -20.25
N THR A 92 7.25 24.96 -21.01
CA THR A 92 7.39 25.03 -22.48
C THR A 92 6.40 24.13 -23.22
N THR A 93 5.78 23.18 -22.52
CA THR A 93 4.66 22.37 -23.02
C THR A 93 3.36 23.16 -22.97
N SER A 94 2.35 22.76 -23.75
CA SER A 94 0.97 23.19 -23.53
C SER A 94 0.56 22.95 -22.07
N THR A 95 0.57 24.00 -21.26
CA THR A 95 0.40 23.96 -19.81
C THR A 95 -0.92 23.35 -19.36
N ARG A 96 -1.93 23.39 -20.24
CA ARG A 96 -3.25 22.77 -20.03
C ARG A 96 -3.21 21.24 -20.03
N LEU A 97 -2.17 20.64 -20.62
CA LEU A 97 -1.98 19.18 -20.70
C LEU A 97 -1.15 18.63 -19.53
N LEU A 98 -0.61 19.49 -18.69
CA LEU A 98 0.24 19.10 -17.56
C LEU A 98 -0.61 18.86 -16.30
N VAL A 99 -0.50 17.67 -15.72
CA VAL A 99 -1.27 17.28 -14.51
C VAL A 99 -0.93 18.18 -13.31
N PHE A 100 0.34 18.52 -13.15
CA PHE A 100 0.83 19.29 -12.00
C PHE A 100 0.82 20.81 -12.21
N HIS A 101 0.43 21.30 -13.40
CA HIS A 101 0.41 22.72 -13.69
C HIS A 101 -0.94 23.35 -13.28
N PRO A 102 -0.97 24.56 -12.68
CA PRO A 102 -2.23 25.21 -12.26
C PRO A 102 -3.25 25.43 -13.39
N GLN A 103 -2.79 25.66 -14.62
CA GLN A 103 -3.65 25.80 -15.81
C GLN A 103 -4.08 24.46 -16.43
N GLY A 104 -3.49 23.35 -15.99
CA GLY A 104 -3.84 21.99 -16.41
C GLY A 104 -4.63 21.28 -15.32
N GLY A 105 -4.03 20.26 -14.70
CA GLY A 105 -4.69 19.48 -13.64
C GLY A 105 -4.69 20.15 -12.27
N GLY A 106 -3.76 21.08 -12.01
CA GLY A 106 -3.62 21.77 -10.72
C GLY A 106 -3.32 20.84 -9.54
N SER A 107 -2.87 19.61 -9.79
CA SER A 107 -2.47 18.69 -8.74
C SER A 107 -1.13 19.06 -8.13
N THR A 108 -0.97 18.78 -6.84
CA THR A 108 0.33 18.88 -6.16
C THR A 108 1.24 17.75 -6.64
N TYR A 109 2.45 18.09 -7.09
CA TYR A 109 3.50 17.10 -7.29
C TYR A 109 4.08 16.69 -5.93
N GLN A 110 4.15 15.39 -5.67
CA GLN A 110 4.87 14.85 -4.52
C GLN A 110 5.55 13.52 -4.86
N GLU A 111 6.70 13.31 -4.23
CA GLU A 111 7.34 12.00 -4.13
C GLU A 111 6.68 11.19 -3.01
N ALA A 112 6.82 9.87 -3.08
CA ALA A 112 6.42 9.00 -1.99
C ALA A 112 7.47 9.08 -0.87
N PRO A 113 7.04 9.25 0.39
CA PRO A 113 7.98 9.50 1.46
C PRO A 113 8.78 8.23 1.82
N PRO A 114 9.97 8.37 2.44
CA PRO A 114 10.92 7.27 2.64
C PRO A 114 10.37 6.07 3.41
N GLU A 115 9.41 6.29 4.30
CA GLU A 115 8.72 5.25 5.08
C GLU A 115 7.92 4.25 4.24
N LEU A 116 7.62 4.56 2.98
CA LEU A 116 6.99 3.61 2.06
C LEU A 116 7.99 2.61 1.47
N SER A 117 9.27 2.99 1.42
CA SER A 117 10.31 2.21 0.75
C SER A 117 10.86 1.08 1.60
N ALA A 118 11.39 0.06 0.93
CA ALA A 118 12.16 -0.99 1.58
C ALA A 118 13.51 -0.50 2.14
N ASP A 119 14.10 0.54 1.52
CA ASP A 119 15.47 0.99 1.79
C ASP A 119 15.56 2.28 2.63
N GLY A 120 14.42 2.84 3.04
CA GLY A 120 14.37 4.12 3.77
C GLY A 120 14.71 5.35 2.91
N VAL A 121 14.45 5.29 1.60
CA VAL A 121 14.68 6.36 0.62
C VAL A 121 13.36 6.80 0.01
N ALA A 122 13.20 8.09 -0.29
CA ALA A 122 12.01 8.58 -0.99
C ALA A 122 11.86 7.86 -2.35
N LEU A 123 10.62 7.52 -2.69
CA LEU A 123 10.31 6.81 -3.93
C LEU A 123 9.70 7.77 -4.94
N GLN A 124 10.07 7.58 -6.21
CA GLN A 124 9.48 8.31 -7.31
C GLN A 124 8.21 7.60 -7.80
N TRP A 125 7.15 8.38 -8.01
CA TRP A 125 5.97 7.91 -8.73
C TRP A 125 6.22 7.95 -10.22
N HIS A 126 5.80 6.88 -10.90
CA HIS A 126 5.86 6.77 -12.34
C HIS A 126 4.46 6.68 -12.95
N TYR A 127 4.27 7.26 -14.12
CA TYR A 127 2.95 7.38 -14.74
C TYR A 127 3.01 7.04 -16.23
N ASN A 128 2.28 6.00 -16.63
CA ASN A 128 2.17 5.64 -18.05
C ASN A 128 0.87 4.93 -18.40
N ALA A 129 0.69 4.73 -19.70
CA ALA A 129 -0.40 3.98 -20.31
C ALA A 129 0.10 2.70 -21.01
N ASP A 130 1.18 2.09 -20.51
CA ASP A 130 1.74 0.85 -21.08
C ASP A 130 0.92 -0.39 -20.71
N PHE A 131 0.01 -0.26 -19.75
CA PHE A 131 -0.72 -1.38 -19.15
C PHE A 131 -2.23 -1.21 -19.25
N SER A 132 -2.93 -2.34 -19.26
CA SER A 132 -4.36 -2.41 -18.95
C SER A 132 -4.55 -3.27 -17.70
N VAL A 133 -5.47 -2.88 -16.82
CA VAL A 133 -5.82 -3.69 -15.65
C VAL A 133 -7.07 -4.50 -15.98
N PRO A 134 -6.97 -5.84 -16.14
CA PRO A 134 -8.08 -6.64 -16.61
C PRO A 134 -9.36 -6.43 -15.79
N GLY A 135 -10.47 -6.11 -16.45
CA GLY A 135 -11.79 -5.92 -15.85
C GLY A 135 -12.02 -4.59 -15.13
N VAL A 136 -11.13 -3.60 -15.25
CA VAL A 136 -11.35 -2.23 -14.76
C VAL A 136 -11.78 -1.31 -15.91
N GLY A 137 -11.08 -1.37 -17.04
CA GLY A 137 -11.42 -0.68 -18.29
C GLY A 137 -11.78 -1.65 -19.41
N ILE A 138 -11.36 -1.32 -20.63
CA ILE A 138 -11.50 -2.12 -21.83
C ILE A 138 -10.37 -3.16 -21.88
N ASP A 139 -10.75 -4.45 -21.87
CA ASP A 139 -9.79 -5.56 -21.92
C ASP A 139 -9.25 -5.87 -23.33
N THR A 140 -9.59 -5.04 -24.32
CA THR A 140 -9.21 -5.22 -25.74
C THR A 140 -8.15 -4.21 -26.20
N ALA A 141 -7.71 -4.32 -27.46
CA ALA A 141 -6.75 -3.38 -28.05
C ALA A 141 -7.25 -1.92 -27.91
N GLY A 142 -6.36 -1.03 -27.47
CA GLY A 142 -6.65 0.38 -27.22
C GLY A 142 -7.21 0.69 -25.82
N GLY A 143 -7.45 -0.32 -24.98
CA GLY A 143 -7.94 -0.17 -23.60
C GLY A 143 -6.85 0.01 -22.54
N ASN A 144 -5.74 0.65 -22.89
CA ASN A 144 -4.66 0.90 -21.94
C ASN A 144 -5.07 2.01 -20.97
N ASP A 145 -4.91 1.75 -19.69
CA ASP A 145 -5.26 2.66 -18.61
C ASP A 145 -4.08 3.58 -18.30
N ILE A 146 -4.33 4.82 -17.88
CA ILE A 146 -3.26 5.60 -17.24
C ILE A 146 -3.11 5.06 -15.82
N VAL A 147 -1.93 4.52 -15.52
CA VAL A 147 -1.61 3.89 -14.24
C VAL A 147 -0.46 4.64 -13.56
N ALA A 148 -0.62 4.91 -12.28
CA ALA A 148 0.47 5.31 -11.39
C ALA A 148 1.14 4.07 -10.82
N PHE A 149 2.46 3.97 -10.95
CA PHE A 149 3.29 2.94 -10.35
C PHE A 149 4.19 3.56 -9.28
N LEU A 150 4.39 2.81 -8.19
CA LEU A 150 5.35 3.13 -7.16
C LEU A 150 6.23 1.91 -6.88
N PRO A 151 7.35 1.77 -7.59
CA PRO A 151 8.28 0.67 -7.40
C PRO A 151 9.16 0.87 -6.16
N GLY A 152 9.51 -0.21 -5.46
CA GLY A 152 10.43 -0.17 -4.31
C GLY A 152 9.74 -0.07 -2.94
N VAL A 153 8.43 -0.28 -2.89
CA VAL A 153 7.65 -0.29 -1.65
C VAL A 153 8.12 -1.43 -0.73
N SER A 154 8.06 -1.25 0.59
CA SER A 154 8.37 -2.31 1.54
C SER A 154 7.33 -3.43 1.51
N GLN A 155 7.75 -4.66 1.84
CA GLN A 155 6.82 -5.81 1.90
C GLN A 155 5.68 -5.57 2.90
N GLY A 156 5.99 -4.96 4.06
CA GLY A 156 5.00 -4.67 5.10
C GLY A 156 3.90 -3.72 4.61
N VAL A 157 4.27 -2.64 3.94
CA VAL A 157 3.32 -1.69 3.35
C VAL A 157 2.52 -2.33 2.20
N CYS A 158 3.18 -3.13 1.35
CA CYS A 158 2.54 -3.86 0.26
C CYS A 158 1.45 -4.84 0.76
N ASN A 159 1.75 -5.60 1.82
CA ASN A 159 0.78 -6.48 2.46
C ASN A 159 -0.38 -5.69 3.07
N GLN A 160 -0.07 -4.62 3.80
CA GLN A 160 -1.07 -3.81 4.48
C GLN A 160 -2.06 -3.16 3.51
N VAL A 161 -1.57 -2.63 2.37
CA VAL A 161 -2.46 -2.03 1.36
C VAL A 161 -3.30 -3.09 0.66
N ASN A 162 -2.74 -4.26 0.38
CA ASN A 162 -3.47 -5.36 -0.24
C ASN A 162 -4.60 -5.87 0.65
N GLU A 163 -4.34 -5.99 1.95
CA GLU A 163 -5.37 -6.34 2.93
C GLU A 163 -6.50 -5.29 2.95
N GLN A 164 -6.17 -4.01 2.97
CA GLN A 164 -7.14 -2.91 2.96
C GLN A 164 -7.98 -2.86 1.66
N LEU A 165 -7.36 -3.18 0.52
CA LEU A 165 -8.01 -3.20 -0.81
C LEU A 165 -8.67 -4.54 -1.15
N GLY A 166 -8.60 -5.52 -0.24
CA GLY A 166 -9.09 -6.88 -0.46
C GLY A 166 -8.42 -7.57 -1.66
N VAL A 167 -7.14 -7.29 -1.89
CA VAL A 167 -6.30 -7.92 -2.91
C VAL A 167 -5.61 -9.12 -2.27
N GLY A 168 -6.22 -10.29 -2.40
CA GLY A 168 -5.64 -11.55 -1.93
C GLY A 168 -4.80 -12.25 -2.99
N LEU A 169 -4.21 -13.39 -2.61
CA LEU A 169 -3.48 -14.23 -3.56
C LEU A 169 -4.34 -14.86 -4.64
N GLY A 170 -5.62 -15.15 -4.36
CA GLY A 170 -6.49 -15.92 -5.27
C GLY A 170 -5.78 -17.16 -5.84
N THR A 171 -5.59 -17.18 -7.16
CA THR A 171 -4.85 -18.24 -7.88
C THR A 171 -3.43 -17.86 -8.29
N CYS A 172 -2.95 -16.70 -7.84
CA CYS A 172 -1.61 -16.21 -8.15
C CYS A 172 -0.53 -16.88 -7.31
N THR A 173 0.61 -17.10 -7.94
CA THR A 173 1.84 -17.45 -7.24
C THR A 173 2.17 -16.35 -6.22
N PRO A 174 2.52 -16.70 -4.97
CA PRO A 174 2.95 -15.72 -3.97
C PRO A 174 4.36 -15.19 -4.27
N ASP A 175 4.71 -14.06 -3.66
CA ASP A 175 6.04 -13.42 -3.70
C ASP A 175 7.16 -14.33 -3.20
N VAL A 176 6.90 -15.07 -2.14
CA VAL A 176 7.79 -16.08 -1.54
C VAL A 176 6.98 -17.26 -1.03
N ALA A 177 7.64 -18.36 -0.65
CA ALA A 177 6.97 -19.50 -0.04
C ALA A 177 6.24 -19.07 1.25
N GLY A 178 4.92 -19.19 1.27
CA GLY A 178 4.07 -18.73 2.37
C GLY A 178 3.79 -17.22 2.42
N GLY A 179 4.25 -16.47 1.43
CA GLY A 179 3.93 -15.04 1.27
C GLY A 179 2.49 -14.82 0.81
N THR A 180 2.02 -13.57 0.86
CA THR A 180 0.63 -13.17 0.57
C THR A 180 0.50 -12.17 -0.57
N VAL A 181 1.62 -11.68 -1.12
CA VAL A 181 1.60 -10.71 -2.21
C VAL A 181 1.55 -11.45 -3.55
N PRO A 182 0.63 -11.10 -4.47
CA PRO A 182 0.61 -11.69 -5.80
C PRO A 182 1.89 -11.39 -6.57
N GLN A 183 2.49 -12.41 -7.19
CA GLN A 183 3.63 -12.27 -8.08
C GLN A 183 3.18 -12.05 -9.53
N ILE A 184 3.76 -11.05 -10.20
CA ILE A 184 3.45 -10.77 -11.61
C ILE A 184 4.33 -11.54 -12.58
N ASN A 185 3.84 -11.65 -13.82
CA ASN A 185 4.51 -12.32 -14.92
C ASN A 185 5.91 -11.72 -15.20
N THR A 186 6.94 -12.56 -15.20
CA THR A 186 8.33 -12.17 -15.48
C THR A 186 8.57 -11.69 -16.91
N SER A 187 7.61 -11.92 -17.83
CA SER A 187 7.65 -11.37 -19.18
C SER A 187 7.34 -9.87 -19.23
N ILE A 188 6.78 -9.30 -18.15
CA ILE A 188 6.62 -7.86 -18.03
C ILE A 188 7.99 -7.25 -17.67
N VAL A 189 8.54 -6.43 -18.57
CA VAL A 189 9.83 -5.79 -18.35
C VAL A 189 9.68 -4.70 -17.29
N TYR A 190 10.44 -4.79 -16.19
CA TYR A 190 10.33 -3.88 -15.04
C TYR A 190 10.47 -2.40 -15.40
N THR A 191 11.38 -2.06 -16.31
CA THR A 191 11.59 -0.67 -16.74
C THR A 191 10.38 -0.06 -17.44
N ASN A 192 9.39 -0.87 -17.88
CA ASN A 192 8.13 -0.35 -18.38
C ASN A 192 7.30 0.33 -17.28
N PHE A 193 7.46 -0.05 -16.01
CA PHE A 193 6.81 0.66 -14.90
C PHE A 193 7.39 2.05 -14.69
N GLU A 194 8.65 2.26 -15.06
CA GLU A 194 9.41 3.50 -14.84
C GLU A 194 9.41 4.42 -16.09
N LYS A 195 8.72 4.03 -17.16
CA LYS A 195 8.49 4.91 -18.30
C LYS A 195 7.49 5.97 -17.89
N ASP A 196 7.87 7.23 -18.01
CA ASP A 196 7.02 8.34 -17.63
C ASP A 196 6.45 9.09 -18.83
N MET A 197 5.16 9.35 -18.79
CA MET A 197 4.43 10.27 -19.68
C MET A 197 4.86 11.72 -19.45
N THR A 198 6.13 12.04 -19.70
CA THR A 198 6.69 13.40 -19.63
C THR A 198 6.88 13.96 -21.03
N SER A 199 6.99 15.29 -21.12
CA SER A 199 7.31 15.99 -22.36
C SER A 199 8.81 15.94 -22.70
N GLY A 200 9.67 15.80 -21.68
CA GLY A 200 11.12 15.66 -21.88
C GLY A 200 11.57 14.24 -22.27
N GLY A 201 10.71 13.24 -22.14
CA GLY A 201 11.01 11.84 -22.45
C GLY A 201 10.54 11.39 -23.83
N SER A 202 11.05 10.25 -24.30
CA SER A 202 10.61 9.61 -25.56
C SER A 202 9.32 8.79 -25.41
N TYR A 203 8.47 9.11 -24.44
CA TYR A 203 7.26 8.33 -24.17
C TYR A 203 6.28 8.44 -25.34
N THR A 204 6.02 7.29 -25.97
CA THR A 204 5.01 7.15 -27.03
C THR A 204 3.82 6.41 -26.45
N PHE A 205 2.64 7.02 -26.52
CA PHE A 205 1.41 6.38 -26.08
C PHE A 205 1.18 5.10 -26.91
N PRO A 206 1.10 3.93 -26.28
CA PRO A 206 1.08 2.68 -27.04
C PRO A 206 -0.30 2.43 -27.68
N ALA A 207 -0.31 1.80 -28.85
CA ALA A 207 -1.54 1.41 -29.52
C ALA A 207 -2.28 0.26 -28.80
N SER A 208 -1.54 -0.54 -28.01
CA SER A 208 -2.08 -1.60 -27.16
C SER A 208 -1.30 -1.72 -25.86
N GLY A 209 -2.01 -1.91 -24.76
CA GLY A 209 -1.44 -2.14 -23.43
C GLY A 209 -1.06 -3.60 -23.20
N THR A 210 -0.11 -3.81 -22.30
CA THR A 210 0.18 -5.13 -21.72
C THR A 210 -0.74 -5.34 -20.52
N ALA A 211 -1.51 -6.42 -20.48
CA ALA A 211 -2.35 -6.71 -19.32
C ALA A 211 -1.50 -6.90 -18.05
N LEU A 212 -1.76 -6.09 -17.02
CA LEU A 212 -1.14 -6.22 -15.71
C LEU A 212 -1.76 -7.44 -14.99
N GLN A 213 -1.06 -8.56 -15.05
CA GLN A 213 -1.56 -9.83 -14.57
C GLN A 213 -0.50 -10.63 -13.82
N CYS A 214 -0.97 -11.54 -12.98
CA CYS A 214 -0.12 -12.47 -12.26
C CYS A 214 0.64 -13.40 -13.22
N GLN A 215 1.72 -14.01 -12.72
CA GLN A 215 2.44 -15.05 -13.48
C GLN A 215 1.55 -16.26 -13.80
N SER A 216 0.63 -16.57 -12.89
CA SER A 216 -0.46 -17.53 -13.03
C SER A 216 -1.68 -16.94 -12.32
N GLY A 217 -2.89 -17.26 -12.78
CA GLY A 217 -4.11 -16.81 -12.09
C GLY A 217 -4.53 -15.35 -12.36
N THR A 218 -5.50 -14.86 -11.58
CA THR A 218 -6.29 -13.64 -11.91
C THR A 218 -6.54 -12.69 -10.73
N SER A 219 -5.69 -12.68 -9.70
CA SER A 219 -5.99 -11.98 -8.44
C SER A 219 -5.89 -10.45 -8.50
N LEU A 220 -5.23 -9.92 -9.53
CA LEU A 220 -5.22 -8.48 -9.83
C LEU A 220 -6.38 -8.07 -10.76
N THR A 221 -7.14 -9.02 -11.29
CA THR A 221 -8.30 -8.74 -12.15
C THR A 221 -9.39 -8.03 -11.35
N ARG A 222 -9.96 -6.97 -11.94
CA ARG A 222 -10.94 -6.05 -11.35
C ARG A 222 -10.43 -5.27 -10.14
N LYS A 223 -9.11 -5.16 -9.97
CA LYS A 223 -8.49 -4.39 -8.89
C LYS A 223 -7.86 -3.13 -9.47
N ALA A 224 -8.58 -2.01 -9.40
CA ALA A 224 -8.10 -0.70 -9.86
C ALA A 224 -6.89 -0.18 -9.08
N SER A 225 -6.56 -0.77 -7.93
CA SER A 225 -5.32 -0.52 -7.21
C SER A 225 -4.92 -1.77 -6.44
N GLY A 226 -3.62 -1.91 -6.20
CA GLY A 226 -3.07 -3.04 -5.47
C GLY A 226 -1.55 -2.99 -5.44
N CYS A 227 -0.95 -3.95 -4.77
CA CYS A 227 0.48 -4.12 -4.72
C CYS A 227 0.85 -5.54 -5.14
N PHE A 228 1.95 -5.66 -5.87
CA PHE A 228 2.42 -6.94 -6.39
C PHE A 228 3.93 -7.06 -6.27
N TYR A 229 4.43 -8.28 -6.42
CA TYR A 229 5.85 -8.59 -6.41
C TYR A 229 6.37 -8.86 -7.83
N HIS A 230 7.42 -8.14 -8.23
CA HIS A 230 8.11 -8.38 -9.49
C HIS A 230 9.34 -9.26 -9.26
N ASN A 231 9.21 -10.55 -9.61
CA ASN A 231 10.21 -11.58 -9.33
C ASN A 231 11.57 -11.33 -9.99
N GLY A 232 11.59 -10.72 -11.19
CA GLY A 232 12.84 -10.47 -11.92
C GLY A 232 13.73 -9.40 -11.30
N GLN A 233 13.15 -8.44 -10.56
CA GLN A 233 13.88 -7.36 -9.89
C GLN A 233 13.83 -7.47 -8.36
N LYS A 234 13.10 -8.45 -7.84
CA LYS A 234 12.93 -8.68 -6.40
C LYS A 234 12.38 -7.46 -5.65
N LYS A 235 11.48 -6.70 -6.29
CA LYS A 235 10.89 -5.47 -5.75
C LYS A 235 9.37 -5.57 -5.68
N TYR A 236 8.78 -4.96 -4.65
CA TYR A 236 7.34 -4.74 -4.58
C TYR A 236 6.99 -3.44 -5.29
N VAL A 237 5.86 -3.46 -6.00
CA VAL A 237 5.37 -2.34 -6.78
C VAL A 237 3.90 -2.14 -6.44
N PHE A 238 3.57 -0.95 -5.98
CA PHE A 238 2.18 -0.52 -5.85
C PHE A 238 1.72 0.09 -7.19
N TYR A 239 0.47 -0.15 -7.56
CA TYR A 239 -0.14 0.48 -8.72
C TYR A 239 -1.53 1.03 -8.40
N SER A 240 -1.93 2.07 -9.12
CA SER A 240 -3.27 2.64 -9.05
C SER A 240 -3.71 3.20 -10.40
N VAL A 241 -4.88 2.81 -10.87
CA VAL A 241 -5.47 3.27 -12.13
C VAL A 241 -5.99 4.70 -11.95
N LEU A 242 -5.32 5.65 -12.61
CA LEU A 242 -5.67 7.07 -12.61
C LEU A 242 -6.79 7.39 -13.60
N LEU A 243 -6.81 6.71 -14.74
CA LEU A 243 -7.86 6.85 -15.74
C LEU A 243 -8.03 5.52 -16.46
N GLU A 244 -9.22 4.95 -16.37
CA GLU A 244 -9.62 3.77 -17.15
C GLU A 244 -10.07 4.18 -18.55
N ARG A 245 -9.85 3.33 -19.54
CA ARG A 245 -10.27 3.57 -20.93
C ARG A 245 -11.16 2.48 -21.46
#